data_AF-A0A1Q5A6Z2-F1
#
_entry.id   AF-A0A1Q5A6Z2-F1
#
_cell.length_a   1.000
_cell.length_b   1.000
_cell.length_c   1.000
_cell.angle_alpha   90.00
_cell.angle_beta   90.00
_cell.angle_gamma   90.00
#
_symmetry.space_group_name_H-M   'P 1'
#
loop_
_entity.id
_entity.type
_entity.pdbx_description
1 polymer ?
#
loop_
_entity_poly.entity_id
_entity_poly.type
_entity_poly.pdbx_seq_one_letter_code
_entity_poly.pdbx_strand_id
1 'polypeptide(L)'
;MGRRWAAESAAMIQNVSKQGPPLAKQQKVGVGVAAGLLSILAIVITIGAINEKNAPTPPAAATTEASAGQEPVGAAPESNPAPAEPEADTVLTVENNKDLAALLAAVDDYDLFKEFAAKYQGRTIKFDGTIAAMNHHGDYKTRYGILVFAGDSTGSGVTGPNFQFKDVNITSDLRLTGSNIPDTIGVGQKLRITAEVEGYAGPEYQDLFLLDPVSTEVR
;
A
#
# COMPACT_ATOMS: atom_id res chain seq x y z
N MET A 1 13.16 45.19 -7.76
CA MET A 1 11.77 44.68 -7.70
C MET A 1 11.54 43.48 -6.77
N GLY A 2 12.48 42.55 -6.57
CA GLY A 2 12.21 41.23 -5.97
C GLY A 2 11.85 41.08 -4.47
N ARG A 3 11.34 42.10 -3.76
CA ARG A 3 10.97 41.99 -2.32
C ARG A 3 9.49 42.28 -2.01
N ARG A 4 8.59 42.16 -2.99
CA ARG A 4 7.13 42.31 -2.80
C ARG A 4 6.34 41.02 -3.09
N TRP A 5 6.74 40.26 -4.12
CA TRP A 5 6.05 39.02 -4.52
C TRP A 5 5.96 37.95 -3.40
N ALA A 6 7.02 37.76 -2.61
CA ALA A 6 7.04 36.75 -1.55
C ALA A 6 5.99 36.98 -0.42
N ALA A 7 5.45 38.20 -0.30
CA ALA A 7 4.40 38.50 0.69
C ALA A 7 2.99 38.13 0.19
N GLU A 8 2.74 38.24 -1.13
CA GLU A 8 1.40 37.99 -1.70
C GLU A 8 1.13 36.49 -1.83
N SER A 9 2.14 35.67 -2.15
CA SER A 9 2.02 34.20 -2.16
C SER A 9 1.63 33.60 -0.80
N ALA A 10 2.16 34.15 0.30
CA ALA A 10 1.85 33.68 1.66
C ALA A 10 0.41 34.01 2.10
N ALA A 11 -0.15 35.13 1.64
CA ALA A 11 -1.51 35.53 1.98
C ALA A 11 -2.57 34.66 1.29
N MET A 12 -2.29 34.16 0.08
CA MET A 12 -3.27 33.42 -0.72
C MET A 12 -3.60 32.03 -0.13
N ILE A 13 -2.62 31.36 0.48
CA ILE A 13 -2.79 30.04 1.10
C ILE A 13 -3.64 30.11 2.39
N GLN A 14 -3.55 31.20 3.17
CA GLN A 14 -4.32 31.35 4.42
C GLN A 14 -5.83 31.61 4.21
N ASN A 15 -6.28 31.97 3.00
CA ASN A 15 -7.67 32.38 2.78
C ASN A 15 -8.62 31.22 2.39
N VAL A 16 -8.09 30.05 1.99
CA VAL A 16 -8.90 28.91 1.54
C VAL A 16 -9.57 28.16 2.71
N SER A 17 -9.00 28.23 3.92
CA SER A 17 -9.44 27.45 5.09
C SER A 17 -10.72 27.92 5.79
N LYS A 18 -11.42 28.95 5.26
CA LYS A 18 -12.50 29.65 5.99
C LYS A 18 -13.93 29.47 5.44
N GLN A 19 -14.16 28.68 4.40
CA GLN A 19 -15.52 28.35 3.93
C GLN A 19 -15.71 26.86 3.61
N GLY A 20 -15.84 26.05 4.66
CA GLY A 20 -16.56 24.78 4.57
C GLY A 20 -18.08 25.02 4.70
N PRO A 21 -18.95 24.20 4.06
CA PRO A 21 -20.39 24.34 4.16
C PRO A 21 -20.90 24.04 5.59
N PRO A 22 -22.02 24.66 6.04
CA PRO A 22 -22.52 24.48 7.39
C PRO A 22 -23.07 23.07 7.61
N LEU A 23 -22.61 22.41 8.68
CA LEU A 23 -23.10 21.10 9.12
C LEU A 23 -24.59 21.16 9.50
N ALA A 24 -25.43 20.53 8.69
CA ALA A 24 -26.87 20.44 8.93
C ALA A 24 -27.18 19.60 10.18
N LYS A 25 -27.83 20.22 11.18
CA LYS A 25 -28.26 19.53 12.40
C LYS A 25 -29.43 18.58 12.12
N GLN A 26 -29.14 17.29 11.97
CA GLN A 26 -30.15 16.21 11.98
C GLN A 26 -30.94 16.24 13.30
N GLN A 27 -32.19 16.71 13.26
CA GLN A 27 -33.09 16.71 14.41
C GLN A 27 -33.75 15.33 14.55
N LYS A 28 -33.55 14.68 15.69
CA LYS A 28 -34.29 13.45 16.05
C LYS A 28 -35.73 13.82 16.42
N VAL A 29 -36.70 13.36 15.63
CA VAL A 29 -38.12 13.35 15.98
C VAL A 29 -38.55 11.89 16.12
N GLY A 30 -39.31 11.57 17.17
CA GLY A 30 -39.69 10.19 17.49
C GLY A 30 -41.21 9.98 17.52
N VAL A 31 -41.58 8.71 17.34
CA VAL A 31 -42.87 8.09 17.69
C VAL A 31 -44.14 8.70 17.06
N GLY A 32 -44.74 7.94 16.15
CA GLY A 32 -46.15 8.06 15.76
C GLY A 32 -46.71 6.69 15.39
N VAL A 33 -47.74 6.21 16.09
CA VAL A 33 -48.36 4.91 15.86
C VAL A 33 -49.71 5.09 15.18
N ALA A 34 -49.90 4.48 14.01
CA ALA A 34 -51.20 4.26 13.40
C ALA A 34 -51.16 2.94 12.61
N ALA A 35 -52.21 2.13 12.71
CA ALA A 35 -52.21 0.75 12.25
C ALA A 35 -52.73 0.57 10.80
N GLY A 36 -52.37 -0.56 10.21
CA GLY A 36 -53.33 -1.35 9.41
C GLY A 36 -53.02 -1.55 7.93
N LEU A 37 -52.42 -2.68 7.60
CA LEU A 37 -53.06 -3.71 6.78
C LEU A 37 -52.25 -5.02 6.84
N LEU A 38 -52.94 -6.14 7.09
CA LEU A 38 -52.33 -7.48 7.15
C LEU A 38 -52.51 -8.19 5.80
N SER A 39 -51.42 -8.68 5.23
CA SER A 39 -51.43 -9.72 4.18
C SER A 39 -50.48 -10.82 4.61
N ILE A 40 -51.03 -12.03 4.79
CA ILE A 40 -50.32 -13.18 5.35
C ILE A 40 -49.78 -14.02 4.19
N LEU A 41 -48.48 -14.28 4.16
CA LEU A 41 -47.91 -15.34 3.30
C LEU A 41 -46.91 -16.16 4.12
N ALA A 42 -47.35 -17.33 4.56
CA ALA A 42 -46.49 -18.27 5.26
C ALA A 42 -45.71 -19.11 4.24
N ILE A 43 -44.38 -19.13 4.37
CA ILE A 43 -43.53 -20.15 3.74
C ILE A 43 -42.83 -20.88 4.89
N VAL A 44 -43.18 -22.16 5.04
CA VAL A 44 -42.53 -23.07 6.00
C VAL A 44 -41.37 -23.75 5.30
N ILE A 45 -40.16 -23.59 5.83
CA ILE A 45 -39.03 -24.49 5.54
C ILE A 45 -38.51 -25.00 6.88
N THR A 46 -38.61 -26.30 7.08
CA THR A 46 -38.37 -26.96 8.36
C THR A 46 -36.87 -27.21 8.57
N ILE A 47 -36.30 -26.66 9.64
CA ILE A 47 -34.96 -27.06 10.09
C ILE A 47 -35.11 -28.38 10.84
N GLY A 48 -34.66 -29.49 10.24
CA GLY A 48 -34.58 -30.80 10.89
C GLY A 48 -33.26 -30.99 11.61
N ALA A 49 -33.27 -31.47 12.87
CA ALA A 49 -32.07 -31.65 13.67
C ALA A 49 -32.22 -32.78 14.72
N ILE A 50 -31.16 -33.61 14.87
CA ILE A 50 -30.83 -34.55 15.99
C ILE A 50 -31.91 -35.62 16.36
N ASN A 51 -31.66 -36.76 17.05
CA ASN A 51 -30.52 -37.38 17.79
C ASN A 51 -30.74 -38.94 17.85
N GLU A 52 -29.92 -39.88 18.38
CA GLU A 52 -28.56 -39.97 18.96
C GLU A 52 -28.05 -41.46 19.00
N LYS A 53 -26.80 -41.71 19.42
CA LYS A 53 -26.18 -42.92 20.09
C LYS A 53 -26.69 -44.35 19.78
N ASN A 54 -25.76 -45.23 19.34
CA ASN A 54 -25.05 -46.20 20.22
C ASN A 54 -23.79 -46.80 19.54
N ALA A 55 -22.93 -47.53 20.27
CA ALA A 55 -21.66 -48.17 19.80
C ALA A 55 -21.71 -49.73 19.96
N PRO A 56 -20.68 -50.58 19.63
CA PRO A 56 -19.27 -50.29 19.25
C PRO A 56 -18.57 -51.24 18.20
N THR A 57 -17.27 -50.96 17.94
CA THR A 57 -16.15 -51.88 17.51
C THR A 57 -16.08 -52.51 16.09
N PRO A 58 -14.92 -52.43 15.36
CA PRO A 58 -14.61 -53.12 14.09
C PRO A 58 -13.78 -54.42 14.27
N PRO A 59 -13.61 -55.29 13.23
CA PRO A 59 -12.33 -55.32 12.47
C PRO A 59 -12.39 -55.89 11.01
N ALA A 60 -11.21 -56.15 10.41
CA ALA A 60 -10.92 -56.93 9.18
C ALA A 60 -11.26 -56.23 7.82
N ALA A 61 -10.35 -56.02 6.84
CA ALA A 61 -9.38 -56.86 6.10
C ALA A 61 -9.91 -57.17 4.66
N ALA A 62 -9.14 -57.25 3.57
CA ALA A 62 -7.73 -56.91 3.26
C ALA A 62 -7.53 -56.88 1.71
N THR A 63 -6.32 -56.55 1.22
CA THR A 63 -5.75 -56.93 -0.11
C THR A 63 -6.48 -56.39 -1.37
N THR A 64 -5.93 -55.51 -2.23
CA THR A 64 -4.64 -55.46 -2.97
C THR A 64 -4.56 -56.37 -4.20
N GLU A 65 -4.81 -55.81 -5.39
CA GLU A 65 -4.27 -56.19 -6.72
C GLU A 65 -4.61 -55.01 -7.67
N ALA A 66 -3.75 -54.35 -8.48
CA ALA A 66 -2.42 -54.56 -9.08
C ALA A 66 -2.42 -55.09 -10.53
N SER A 67 -1.49 -54.56 -11.35
CA SER A 67 -1.26 -54.82 -12.79
C SER A 67 -2.32 -54.33 -13.81
N ALA A 68 -1.98 -53.91 -15.04
CA ALA A 68 -0.70 -53.42 -15.59
C ALA A 68 -0.89 -52.80 -17.01
N GLY A 69 0.03 -51.91 -17.42
CA GLY A 69 0.23 -51.48 -18.82
C GLY A 69 -0.57 -50.24 -19.26
N GLN A 70 -0.14 -49.47 -20.26
CA GLN A 70 1.08 -49.57 -21.10
C GLN A 70 1.66 -48.17 -21.40
N GLU A 71 2.97 -48.11 -21.64
CA GLU A 71 3.66 -46.95 -22.22
C GLU A 71 3.50 -46.93 -23.75
N PRO A 72 3.54 -45.75 -24.40
CA PRO A 72 4.56 -45.61 -25.45
C PRO A 72 5.27 -44.25 -25.51
N VAL A 73 6.59 -44.35 -25.69
CA VAL A 73 7.56 -43.31 -26.08
C VAL A 73 7.03 -42.29 -27.11
N GLY A 74 7.30 -40.99 -26.92
CA GLY A 74 7.02 -39.96 -27.93
C GLY A 74 7.67 -38.59 -27.70
N ALA A 75 8.77 -38.31 -28.40
CA ALA A 75 9.37 -37.00 -28.70
C ALA A 75 9.57 -35.95 -27.57
N ALA A 76 10.83 -35.64 -27.26
CA ALA A 76 11.18 -34.42 -26.52
C ALA A 76 11.39 -33.24 -27.49
N PRO A 77 10.70 -32.09 -27.32
CA PRO A 77 11.14 -30.81 -27.87
C PRO A 77 12.20 -30.18 -26.97
N GLU A 78 13.07 -29.34 -27.55
CA GLU A 78 14.13 -28.66 -26.81
C GLU A 78 13.54 -27.61 -25.86
N SER A 79 14.02 -27.59 -24.60
CA SER A 79 13.57 -26.62 -23.60
C SER A 79 14.18 -25.25 -23.87
N ASN A 80 13.51 -24.44 -24.69
CA ASN A 80 13.73 -23.01 -24.71
C ASN A 80 13.41 -22.44 -23.30
N PRO A 81 14.34 -21.77 -22.61
CA PRO A 81 14.10 -21.27 -21.27
C PRO A 81 12.96 -20.25 -21.30
N ALA A 82 11.87 -20.56 -20.59
CA ALA A 82 10.81 -19.60 -20.36
C ALA A 82 11.38 -18.37 -19.62
N PRO A 83 10.88 -17.14 -19.88
CA PRO A 83 11.24 -15.98 -19.08
C PRO A 83 10.97 -16.28 -17.60
N ALA A 84 11.98 -16.13 -16.75
CA ALA A 84 11.85 -16.40 -15.33
C ALA A 84 10.80 -15.47 -14.70
N GLU A 85 9.76 -16.06 -14.13
CA GLU A 85 8.72 -15.35 -13.41
C GLU A 85 9.34 -14.72 -12.13
N PRO A 86 9.11 -13.44 -11.82
CA PRO A 86 9.89 -12.72 -10.82
C PRO A 86 9.50 -13.10 -9.38
N GLU A 87 10.14 -14.16 -8.87
CA GLU A 87 10.27 -14.60 -7.47
C GLU A 87 9.62 -13.63 -6.47
N ALA A 88 8.45 -14.01 -5.94
CA ALA A 88 7.52 -13.10 -5.28
C ALA A 88 8.13 -12.32 -4.10
N ASP A 89 9.02 -12.96 -3.35
CA ASP A 89 9.61 -12.43 -2.12
C ASP A 89 10.92 -11.65 -2.36
N THR A 90 11.33 -11.44 -3.62
CA THR A 90 12.55 -10.67 -3.92
C THR A 90 12.31 -9.16 -3.80
N VAL A 91 13.16 -8.50 -3.02
CA VAL A 91 13.23 -7.03 -2.90
C VAL A 91 13.76 -6.45 -4.22
N LEU A 92 13.00 -5.51 -4.77
CA LEU A 92 13.29 -4.88 -6.05
C LEU A 92 14.30 -3.74 -5.87
N THR A 93 15.31 -3.69 -6.72
CA THR A 93 16.38 -2.67 -6.73
C THR A 93 16.65 -2.21 -8.16
N VAL A 94 17.37 -1.09 -8.35
CA VAL A 94 17.68 -0.59 -9.72
C VAL A 94 18.56 -1.54 -10.52
N GLU A 95 19.32 -2.42 -9.85
CA GLU A 95 20.15 -3.45 -10.48
C GLU A 95 19.36 -4.67 -10.95
N ASN A 96 18.24 -5.01 -10.29
CA ASN A 96 17.44 -6.19 -10.61
C ASN A 96 16.09 -5.88 -11.30
N ASN A 97 15.61 -4.64 -11.24
CA ASN A 97 14.33 -4.22 -11.80
C ASN A 97 14.48 -2.93 -12.65
N LYS A 98 14.27 -3.07 -13.96
CA LYS A 98 14.37 -1.97 -14.93
C LYS A 98 13.27 -0.94 -14.81
N ASP A 99 12.07 -1.36 -14.41
CA ASP A 99 10.91 -0.50 -14.25
C ASP A 99 11.10 0.42 -13.04
N LEU A 100 11.74 -0.07 -11.97
CA LEU A 100 12.15 0.74 -10.82
C LEU A 100 13.28 1.72 -11.18
N ALA A 101 14.25 1.27 -12.00
CA ALA A 101 15.27 2.16 -12.54
C ALA A 101 14.68 3.27 -13.44
N ALA A 102 13.65 2.96 -14.23
CA ALA A 102 12.90 3.94 -15.02
C ALA A 102 12.09 4.89 -14.12
N LEU A 103 11.34 4.35 -13.15
CA LEU A 103 10.56 5.12 -12.17
C LEU A 103 11.41 6.18 -11.50
N LEU A 104 12.58 5.82 -10.96
CA LEU A 104 13.46 6.72 -10.22
C LEU A 104 14.21 7.73 -11.11
N ALA A 105 14.21 7.54 -12.43
CA ALA A 105 14.88 8.41 -13.40
C ALA A 105 13.93 9.32 -14.20
N ALA A 106 12.62 9.04 -14.18
CA ALA A 106 11.61 9.82 -14.89
C ALA A 106 11.38 11.22 -14.27
N VAL A 107 10.74 12.11 -15.03
CA VAL A 107 10.36 13.47 -14.61
C VAL A 107 8.94 13.73 -15.10
N ASP A 108 8.03 14.08 -14.19
CA ASP A 108 6.61 14.39 -14.46
C ASP A 108 5.83 13.31 -15.25
N ASP A 109 6.26 12.05 -15.18
CA ASP A 109 5.65 10.91 -15.89
C ASP A 109 4.59 10.20 -15.02
N TYR A 110 3.46 10.89 -14.83
CA TYR A 110 2.38 10.45 -13.95
C TYR A 110 1.73 9.12 -14.37
N ASP A 111 1.77 8.78 -15.66
CA ASP A 111 1.26 7.49 -16.15
C ASP A 111 2.25 6.36 -15.82
N LEU A 112 3.57 6.53 -15.99
CA LEU A 112 4.56 5.57 -15.50
C LEU A 112 4.47 5.38 -13.99
N PHE A 113 4.29 6.46 -13.22
CA PHE A 113 4.14 6.40 -11.75
C PHE A 113 2.94 5.52 -11.35
N LYS A 114 1.82 5.70 -12.06
CA LYS A 114 0.56 4.96 -11.87
C LYS A 114 0.66 3.49 -12.32
N GLU A 115 1.25 3.23 -13.48
CA GLU A 115 1.44 1.87 -13.99
C GLU A 115 2.40 1.07 -13.10
N PHE A 116 3.52 1.66 -12.67
CA PHE A 116 4.43 1.03 -11.73
C PHE A 116 3.73 0.73 -10.40
N ALA A 117 3.02 1.70 -9.82
CA ALA A 117 2.31 1.52 -8.56
C ALA A 117 1.27 0.39 -8.62
N ALA A 118 0.52 0.29 -9.72
CA ALA A 118 -0.45 -0.79 -9.92
C ALA A 118 0.20 -2.16 -10.19
N LYS A 119 1.33 -2.18 -10.91
CA LYS A 119 2.07 -3.42 -11.24
C LYS A 119 2.84 -4.00 -10.06
N TYR A 120 3.32 -3.16 -9.16
CA TYR A 120 4.20 -3.53 -8.05
C TYR A 120 3.56 -3.34 -6.67
N GLN A 121 2.24 -3.10 -6.59
CA GLN A 121 1.53 -3.02 -5.31
C GLN A 121 1.79 -4.27 -4.45
N GLY A 122 2.11 -4.07 -3.17
CA GLY A 122 2.49 -5.15 -2.25
C GLY A 122 3.88 -5.76 -2.48
N ARG A 123 4.69 -5.24 -3.43
CA ARG A 123 6.10 -5.63 -3.59
C ARG A 123 7.00 -4.66 -2.83
N THR A 124 8.04 -5.19 -2.18
CA THR A 124 9.07 -4.39 -1.53
C THR A 124 10.06 -3.83 -2.55
N ILE A 125 10.22 -2.51 -2.58
CA ILE A 125 11.29 -1.81 -3.31
C ILE A 125 12.39 -1.35 -2.35
N LYS A 126 13.62 -1.18 -2.86
CA LYS A 126 14.74 -0.60 -2.13
C LYS A 126 15.48 0.42 -2.98
N PHE A 127 15.68 1.61 -2.42
CA PHE A 127 16.35 2.74 -3.05
C PHE A 127 17.02 3.64 -2.01
N ASP A 128 17.95 4.49 -2.45
CA ASP A 128 18.48 5.57 -1.62
C ASP A 128 17.67 6.87 -1.92
N GLY A 129 17.39 7.68 -0.90
CA GLY A 129 16.53 8.86 -1.00
C GLY A 129 16.81 9.92 0.07
N THR A 130 16.16 11.08 -0.02
CA THR A 130 16.34 12.21 0.91
C THR A 130 14.99 12.77 1.37
N ILE A 131 14.83 13.03 2.68
CA ILE A 131 13.61 13.66 3.22
C ILE A 131 13.49 15.09 2.69
N ALA A 132 12.46 15.33 1.87
CA ALA A 132 12.18 16.62 1.22
C ALA A 132 11.27 17.52 2.07
N ALA A 133 10.28 16.93 2.75
CA ALA A 133 9.39 17.63 3.66
C ALA A 133 8.91 16.70 4.78
N MET A 134 8.59 17.25 5.95
CA MET A 134 8.10 16.48 7.09
C MET A 134 7.10 17.34 7.88
N ASN A 135 5.85 16.88 7.97
CA ASN A 135 4.75 17.59 8.63
C ASN A 135 4.02 16.63 9.58
N HIS A 136 3.45 17.16 10.67
CA HIS A 136 2.55 16.36 11.53
C HIS A 136 1.35 15.83 10.75
N HIS A 137 0.96 14.59 11.02
CA HIS A 137 -0.26 14.02 10.45
C HIS A 137 -1.47 14.47 11.28
N GLY A 138 -2.34 15.30 10.70
CA GLY A 138 -3.47 15.89 11.42
C GLY A 138 -3.01 16.73 12.62
N ASP A 139 -3.48 16.39 13.82
CA ASP A 139 -3.07 16.97 15.10
C ASP A 139 -2.12 16.08 15.91
N TYR A 140 -1.65 14.95 15.36
CA TYR A 140 -0.72 14.06 16.04
C TYR A 140 0.67 14.66 16.22
N LYS A 141 1.09 14.82 17.48
CA LYS A 141 2.41 15.35 17.86
C LYS A 141 3.60 14.46 17.52
N THR A 142 3.37 13.19 17.17
CA THR A 142 4.42 12.16 16.97
C THR A 142 4.23 11.32 15.72
N ARG A 143 3.19 11.56 14.91
CA ARG A 143 2.96 10.89 13.62
C ARG A 143 3.09 11.92 12.51
N TYR A 144 3.63 11.51 11.37
CA TYR A 144 4.07 12.43 10.33
C TYR A 144 3.67 11.98 8.93
N GLY A 145 3.39 12.94 8.05
CA GLY A 145 3.61 12.75 6.61
C GLY A 145 5.06 13.11 6.29
N ILE A 146 5.83 12.15 5.80
CA ILE A 146 7.24 12.33 5.42
C ILE A 146 7.32 12.19 3.89
N LEU A 147 7.67 13.29 3.23
CA LEU A 147 7.93 13.32 1.79
C LEU A 147 9.41 13.03 1.52
N VAL A 148 9.69 12.19 0.53
CA VAL A 148 11.03 11.74 0.15
C VAL A 148 11.21 11.93 -1.36
N PHE A 149 12.37 12.45 -1.76
CA PHE A 149 12.84 12.46 -3.15
C PHE A 149 13.84 11.33 -3.40
N ALA A 150 13.92 10.85 -4.64
CA ALA A 150 14.90 9.84 -5.04
C ALA A 150 16.34 10.39 -4.96
N GLY A 151 17.26 9.56 -4.48
CA GLY A 151 18.68 9.87 -4.37
C GLY A 151 19.00 11.00 -3.38
N ASP A 152 20.11 11.69 -3.67
CA ASP A 152 20.79 12.61 -2.77
C ASP A 152 20.43 14.10 -3.00
N SER A 153 19.50 14.39 -3.91
CA SER A 153 19.22 15.72 -4.47
C SER A 153 17.97 16.38 -3.88
N THR A 154 18.11 17.64 -3.44
CA THR A 154 17.01 18.48 -2.90
C THR A 154 16.85 19.81 -3.65
N GLY A 155 17.44 19.92 -4.84
CA GLY A 155 17.43 21.12 -5.70
C GLY A 155 16.65 20.93 -7.00
N SER A 156 16.96 21.74 -8.02
CA SER A 156 16.43 21.56 -9.37
C SER A 156 16.93 20.25 -10.00
N GLY A 157 16.03 19.48 -10.62
CA GLY A 157 16.36 18.18 -11.22
C GLY A 157 16.18 17.00 -10.26
N VAL A 158 15.15 17.04 -9.41
CA VAL A 158 14.60 15.83 -8.78
C VAL A 158 14.03 14.93 -9.87
N THR A 159 14.17 13.61 -9.69
CA THR A 159 13.61 12.58 -10.56
C THR A 159 12.79 11.58 -9.73
N GLY A 160 11.92 10.85 -10.41
CA GLY A 160 10.92 9.97 -9.81
C GLY A 160 9.77 10.71 -9.14
N PRO A 161 8.80 9.96 -8.60
CA PRO A 161 7.62 10.53 -7.98
C PRO A 161 7.93 11.12 -6.60
N ASN A 162 7.00 11.93 -6.14
CA ASN A 162 6.90 12.41 -4.75
C ASN A 162 6.57 11.23 -3.80
N PHE A 163 7.58 10.48 -3.36
CA PHE A 163 7.38 9.36 -2.42
C PHE A 163 6.92 9.86 -1.05
N GLN A 164 5.98 9.17 -0.42
CA GLN A 164 5.48 9.51 0.91
C GLN A 164 5.33 8.29 1.82
N PHE A 165 5.92 8.39 3.02
CA PHE A 165 5.47 7.63 4.18
C PHE A 165 4.38 8.43 4.88
N LYS A 166 3.20 7.83 5.06
CA LYS A 166 1.99 8.52 5.51
C LYS A 166 1.60 8.08 6.93
N ASP A 167 1.36 9.06 7.80
CA ASP A 167 0.99 8.84 9.20
C ASP A 167 1.99 7.97 9.99
N VAL A 168 3.31 8.11 9.76
CA VAL A 168 4.33 7.29 10.43
C VAL A 168 4.87 7.95 11.69
N ASN A 169 4.99 7.18 12.77
CA ASN A 169 5.81 7.52 13.94
C ASN A 169 7.28 7.11 13.70
N ILE A 170 8.20 8.05 13.98
CA ILE A 170 9.66 7.87 13.82
C ILE A 170 10.18 6.64 14.58
N THR A 171 9.69 6.40 15.80
CA THR A 171 10.27 5.40 16.72
C THR A 171 9.66 4.00 16.61
N SER A 172 8.47 3.86 16.01
CA SER A 172 7.77 2.57 15.89
C SER A 172 7.49 2.15 14.43
N ASP A 173 7.22 3.10 13.54
CA ASP A 173 6.61 2.81 12.23
C ASP A 173 7.61 3.03 11.09
N LEU A 174 8.55 3.96 11.24
CA LEU A 174 9.60 4.22 10.23
C LEU A 174 10.73 3.17 10.22
N ARG A 175 10.83 2.38 11.30
CA ARG A 175 11.74 1.22 11.43
C ARG A 175 13.19 1.57 11.07
N LEU A 176 13.72 2.58 11.77
CA LEU A 176 15.12 2.99 11.71
C LEU A 176 16.05 1.86 12.17
N THR A 177 17.12 1.63 11.41
CA THR A 177 18.13 0.59 11.61
C THR A 177 19.55 1.12 11.33
N GLY A 178 20.57 0.25 11.48
CA GLY A 178 21.99 0.62 11.42
C GLY A 178 22.64 0.72 12.80
N SER A 179 23.96 0.95 12.85
CA SER A 179 24.70 1.04 14.12
C SER A 179 24.57 2.40 14.83
N ASN A 180 24.22 3.45 14.08
CA ASN A 180 24.10 4.84 14.56
C ASN A 180 22.68 5.36 14.30
N ILE A 181 21.67 4.72 14.90
CA ILE A 181 20.28 5.21 14.86
C ILE A 181 20.23 6.58 15.57
N PRO A 182 19.74 7.65 14.93
CA PRO A 182 19.69 8.97 15.56
C PRO A 182 18.45 9.12 16.46
N ASP A 183 18.53 9.99 17.47
CA ASP A 183 17.38 10.34 18.33
C ASP A 183 16.25 11.04 17.55
N THR A 184 16.59 11.71 16.44
CA THR A 184 15.66 12.47 15.58
C THR A 184 16.05 12.38 14.11
N ILE A 185 15.07 12.59 13.23
CA ILE A 185 15.26 12.78 11.78
C ILE A 185 14.63 14.11 11.35
N GLY A 186 14.93 14.57 10.14
CA GLY A 186 14.30 15.77 9.59
C GLY A 186 14.61 15.99 8.10
N VAL A 187 14.12 17.12 7.57
CA VAL A 187 14.35 17.53 6.18
C VAL A 187 15.84 17.63 5.87
N GLY A 188 16.24 17.12 4.70
CA GLY A 188 17.63 16.99 4.28
C GLY A 188 18.33 15.70 4.75
N GLN A 189 17.70 14.90 5.62
CA GLN A 189 18.27 13.62 6.02
C GLN A 189 18.27 12.63 4.85
N LYS A 190 19.45 12.10 4.53
CA LYS A 190 19.65 11.03 3.55
C LYS A 190 19.37 9.68 4.19
N LEU A 191 18.64 8.84 3.47
CA LEU A 191 18.19 7.52 3.89
C LEU A 191 18.48 6.47 2.82
N ARG A 192 18.77 5.27 3.27
CA ARG A 192 18.53 4.03 2.52
C ARG A 192 17.16 3.51 2.93
N ILE A 193 16.30 3.28 1.96
CA ILE A 193 14.90 2.92 2.18
C ILE A 193 14.66 1.52 1.63
N THR A 194 13.99 0.69 2.42
CA THR A 194 13.34 -0.54 1.97
C THR A 194 11.87 -0.42 2.38
N ALA A 195 10.94 -0.45 1.42
CA ALA A 195 9.53 -0.14 1.65
C ALA A 195 8.60 -0.90 0.71
N GLU A 196 7.38 -1.18 1.15
CA GLU A 196 6.34 -1.78 0.32
C GLU A 196 5.58 -0.71 -0.47
N VAL A 197 5.20 -1.02 -1.70
CA VAL A 197 4.38 -0.13 -2.55
C VAL A 197 2.91 -0.22 -2.15
N GLU A 198 2.38 0.81 -1.50
CA GLU A 198 0.94 0.89 -1.17
C GLU A 198 0.11 1.27 -2.41
N GLY A 199 0.62 2.18 -3.26
CA GLY A 199 -0.09 2.67 -4.44
C GLY A 199 0.32 4.10 -4.82
N TYR A 200 -0.45 4.75 -5.70
CA TYR A 200 -0.20 6.11 -6.17
C TYR A 200 -1.48 6.95 -6.18
N ALA A 201 -1.44 8.08 -5.47
CA ALA A 201 -2.47 9.10 -5.49
C ALA A 201 -2.07 10.15 -6.54
N GLY A 202 -2.71 10.11 -7.72
CA GLY A 202 -2.33 10.93 -8.87
C GLY A 202 -2.45 12.45 -8.69
N PRO A 203 -2.21 13.25 -9.75
CA PRO A 203 -2.21 14.72 -9.67
C PRO A 203 -3.56 15.33 -9.22
N GLU A 204 -4.67 14.61 -9.39
CA GLU A 204 -5.98 14.96 -8.82
C GLU A 204 -6.03 14.92 -7.28
N TYR A 205 -5.09 14.18 -6.66
CA TYR A 205 -5.06 13.78 -5.26
C TYR A 205 -3.68 13.99 -4.61
N GLN A 206 -3.03 15.13 -4.91
CA GLN A 206 -1.74 15.61 -4.38
C GLN A 206 -0.46 15.08 -5.06
N ASP A 207 -0.53 14.19 -6.06
CA ASP A 207 0.64 13.57 -6.71
C ASP A 207 1.61 12.94 -5.69
N LEU A 208 1.21 11.82 -5.07
CA LEU A 208 1.96 11.14 -4.02
C LEU A 208 2.06 9.64 -4.29
N PHE A 209 3.29 9.12 -4.32
CA PHE A 209 3.55 7.69 -4.39
C PHE A 209 3.69 7.15 -2.96
N LEU A 210 2.74 6.29 -2.56
CA LEU A 210 2.56 5.87 -1.17
C LEU A 210 3.37 4.61 -0.87
N LEU A 211 4.05 4.62 0.28
CA LEU A 211 4.96 3.56 0.73
C LEU A 211 4.75 3.23 2.22
N ASP A 212 4.84 1.94 2.57
CA ASP A 212 4.94 1.47 3.97
C ASP A 212 6.40 1.10 4.32
N PRO A 213 7.02 1.66 5.38
CA PRO A 213 8.40 1.37 5.73
C PRO A 213 8.64 -0.09 6.19
N VAL A 214 9.46 -0.83 5.46
CA VAL A 214 9.97 -2.14 5.88
C VAL A 214 11.24 -1.97 6.71
N SER A 215 12.15 -1.11 6.27
CA SER A 215 13.27 -0.59 7.07
C SER A 215 13.82 0.71 6.48
N THR A 216 14.39 1.55 7.35
CA THR A 216 15.16 2.73 6.95
C THR A 216 16.52 2.73 7.64
N GLU A 217 17.55 3.24 6.97
CA GLU A 217 18.92 3.39 7.51
C GLU A 217 19.45 4.77 7.12
N VAL A 218 20.14 5.46 8.02
CA VAL A 218 20.73 6.78 7.76
C VAL A 218 22.06 6.64 6.99
N ARG A 219 22.26 7.48 5.98
CA ARG A 219 23.45 7.55 5.11
C ARG A 219 24.27 8.81 5.37
#